data_AF-A0A836PNX4-F1
#
_entry.id   AF-A0A836PNX4-F1
#
_cell.length_a   1.000
_cell.length_b   1.000
_cell.length_c   1.000
_cell.angle_alpha   90.00
_cell.angle_beta   90.00
_cell.angle_gamma   90.00
#
_symmetry.space_group_name_H-M   'P 1'
#
loop_
_entity.id
_entity.type
_entity.pdbx_description
1 polymer ?
#
loop_
_entity_poly.entity_id
_entity_poly.type
_entity_poly.pdbx_seq_one_letter_code
_entity_poly.pdbx_strand_id
1 'polypeptide(L)'
;MIKSKQSLQTYIILLNWNNYQDTLECLESLFKQDYKEFKIILCDNDSTDGSVEHFINWAEGKELSITPRNSFLQSLVKPAIKKPISYCVFNREQAETKTTDIETGANLIIIKTGGNLGFAGGN
;
A
#
# COMPACT_ATOMS: atom_id res chain seq x y z
N MET A 1 -23.49 -29.59 8.03
CA MET A 1 -22.22 -29.19 7.36
C MET A 1 -22.25 -27.69 7.16
N ILE A 2 -21.42 -26.94 7.88
CA ILE A 2 -21.24 -25.51 7.66
C ILE A 2 -20.33 -25.41 6.43
N LYS A 3 -20.83 -24.88 5.31
CA LYS A 3 -19.97 -24.55 4.17
C LYS A 3 -18.96 -23.52 4.67
N SER A 4 -17.67 -23.83 4.60
CA SER A 4 -16.63 -22.83 4.80
C SER A 4 -16.89 -21.70 3.81
N LYS A 5 -17.02 -20.48 4.32
CA LYS A 5 -17.15 -19.28 3.47
C LYS A 5 -15.82 -19.15 2.75
N GLN A 6 -15.79 -19.44 1.45
CA GLN A 6 -14.61 -19.20 0.63
C GLN A 6 -14.32 -17.70 0.67
N SER A 7 -13.24 -17.30 1.34
CA SER A 7 -12.80 -15.91 1.35
C SER A 7 -12.27 -15.58 -0.04
N LEU A 8 -12.93 -14.65 -0.73
CA LEU A 8 -12.37 -14.07 -1.95
C LEU A 8 -11.26 -13.13 -1.52
N GLN A 9 -10.02 -13.39 -1.94
CA GLN A 9 -8.92 -12.47 -1.73
C GLN A 9 -9.15 -11.21 -2.58
N THR A 10 -9.24 -10.05 -1.94
CA THR A 10 -9.36 -8.76 -2.66
C THR A 10 -7.99 -8.12 -2.84
N TYR A 11 -7.76 -7.49 -3.99
CA TYR A 11 -6.56 -6.72 -4.28
C TYR A 11 -6.93 -5.28 -4.57
N ILE A 12 -6.20 -4.35 -3.97
CA ILE A 12 -6.35 -2.91 -4.18
C ILE A 12 -5.08 -2.43 -4.85
N ILE A 13 -5.19 -1.95 -6.09
CA ILE A 13 -4.08 -1.31 -6.79
C ILE A 13 -4.13 0.19 -6.46
N LEU A 14 -3.01 0.72 -5.97
CA LEU A 14 -2.85 2.11 -5.59
C LEU A 14 -1.64 2.68 -6.33
N LEU A 15 -1.85 3.71 -7.13
CA LEU A 15 -0.76 4.41 -7.83
C LEU A 15 -0.26 5.59 -7.00
N ASN A 16 1.05 5.76 -6.93
CA ASN A 16 1.71 6.93 -6.34
C ASN A 16 2.65 7.61 -7.35
N TRP A 17 2.70 8.95 -7.29
CA TRP A 17 3.71 9.76 -7.97
C TRP A 17 3.94 11.08 -7.24
N ASN A 18 5.13 11.29 -6.67
CA ASN A 18 5.61 12.57 -6.10
C ASN A 18 4.69 13.24 -5.06
N ASN A 19 3.98 12.47 -4.23
CA ASN A 19 3.13 12.99 -3.17
C ASN A 19 2.81 11.91 -2.13
N TYR A 20 3.85 11.32 -1.54
CA TYR A 20 3.70 10.18 -0.62
C TYR A 20 2.78 10.47 0.58
N GLN A 21 2.62 11.73 0.99
CA GLN A 21 1.79 12.08 2.16
C GLN A 21 0.33 11.70 1.93
N ASP A 22 -0.23 11.95 0.75
CA ASP A 22 -1.60 11.56 0.44
C ASP A 22 -1.75 10.04 0.35
N THR A 23 -0.77 9.37 -0.23
CA THR A 23 -0.74 7.92 -0.30
C THR A 23 -0.67 7.30 1.10
N LEU A 24 0.11 7.89 2.01
CA LEU A 24 0.16 7.48 3.41
C LEU A 24 -1.18 7.68 4.14
N GLU A 25 -1.86 8.81 3.93
CA GLU A 25 -3.22 9.03 4.43
C GLU A 25 -4.20 7.96 3.89
N CYS A 26 -4.09 7.64 2.60
CA CYS A 26 -4.89 6.61 1.95
C CYS A 26 -4.63 5.23 2.56
N LEU A 27 -3.37 4.85 2.75
CA LEU A 27 -2.98 3.58 3.36
C LEU A 27 -3.50 3.43 4.79
N GLU A 28 -3.40 4.47 5.64
CA GLU A 28 -3.99 4.46 6.99
C GLU A 28 -5.51 4.20 6.92
N SER A 29 -6.22 4.85 6.01
CA SER A 29 -7.67 4.66 5.83
C SER A 29 -8.01 3.25 5.33
N LEU A 30 -7.25 2.72 4.37
CA LEU A 30 -7.48 1.39 3.81
C LEU A 30 -7.25 0.28 4.84
N PHE A 31 -6.16 0.33 5.61
CA PHE A 31 -5.88 -0.68 6.63
C PHE A 31 -6.82 -0.64 7.84
N LYS A 32 -7.57 0.46 8.02
CA LYS A 32 -8.64 0.55 9.02
C LYS A 32 -9.95 -0.11 8.63
N GLN A 33 -10.20 -0.38 7.37
CA GLN A 33 -11.47 -0.95 6.91
C GLN A 33 -11.83 -2.23 7.69
N ASP A 34 -13.11 -2.47 7.96
CA ASP A 34 -13.56 -3.63 8.74
C ASP A 34 -13.30 -4.96 8.04
N TYR A 35 -13.32 -4.96 6.70
CA TYR A 35 -12.95 -6.11 5.90
C TYR A 35 -11.43 -6.25 5.85
N LYS A 36 -10.87 -7.39 6.28
CA LYS A 36 -9.41 -7.60 6.41
C LYS A 36 -8.77 -8.50 5.36
N GLU A 37 -9.57 -9.20 4.57
CA GLU A 37 -9.09 -10.16 3.56
C GLU A 37 -8.73 -9.46 2.24
N PHE A 38 -7.84 -8.46 2.33
CA PHE A 38 -7.33 -7.74 1.16
C PHE A 38 -5.81 -7.53 1.22
N LYS A 39 -5.21 -7.31 0.05
CA LYS A 39 -3.82 -6.87 -0.11
C LYS A 39 -3.78 -5.58 -0.90
N ILE A 40 -2.79 -4.73 -0.65
CA ILE A 40 -2.56 -3.50 -1.41
C ILE A 40 -1.32 -3.68 -2.27
N ILE A 41 -1.45 -3.41 -3.57
CA ILE A 41 -0.35 -3.28 -4.51
C ILE A 41 -0.16 -1.79 -4.76
N LEU A 42 0.91 -1.23 -4.19
CA LEU A 42 1.28 0.16 -4.32
C LEU A 42 2.32 0.30 -5.44
N CYS A 43 1.89 0.83 -6.57
CA CYS A 43 2.74 1.12 -7.72
C CYS A 43 3.36 2.51 -7.56
N ASP A 44 4.68 2.59 -7.37
CA ASP A 44 5.42 3.84 -7.44
C ASP A 44 5.81 4.14 -8.89
N ASN A 45 5.29 5.25 -9.41
CA ASN A 45 5.40 5.65 -10.81
C ASN A 45 6.66 6.51 -11.08
N ASP A 46 7.80 6.04 -10.56
CA ASP A 46 9.10 6.72 -10.63
C ASP A 46 9.10 8.07 -9.88
N SER A 47 8.73 8.01 -8.61
CA SER A 47 8.78 9.19 -7.75
C SER A 47 10.22 9.59 -7.43
N THR A 48 10.46 10.90 -7.33
CA THR A 48 11.76 11.51 -7.04
C THR A 48 11.82 12.17 -5.66
N ASP A 49 10.74 12.06 -4.87
CA ASP A 49 10.57 12.67 -3.55
C ASP A 49 10.90 11.72 -2.37
N GLY A 50 11.45 10.53 -2.64
CA GLY A 50 11.71 9.52 -1.61
C GLY A 50 10.46 8.75 -1.16
N SER A 51 9.39 8.75 -1.95
CA SER A 51 8.11 8.09 -1.64
C SER A 51 8.27 6.67 -1.11
N VAL A 52 9.08 5.84 -1.76
CA VAL A 52 9.23 4.42 -1.40
C VAL A 52 9.82 4.27 0.00
N GLU A 53 10.83 5.08 0.35
CA GLU A 53 11.45 5.11 1.67
C GLU A 53 10.44 5.52 2.75
N HIS A 54 9.57 6.49 2.46
CA HIS A 54 8.49 6.89 3.36
C HIS A 54 7.48 5.75 3.58
N PHE A 55 7.08 5.02 2.54
CA PHE A 55 6.17 3.87 2.67
C PHE A 55 6.78 2.76 3.54
N ILE A 56 8.08 2.48 3.37
CA ILE A 56 8.81 1.51 4.19
C ILE A 56 8.87 1.97 5.65
N ASN A 57 9.30 3.21 5.90
CA ASN A 57 9.38 3.76 7.25
C ASN A 57 8.02 3.78 7.95
N TRP A 58 6.96 4.09 7.21
CA TRP A 58 5.60 4.02 7.70
C TRP A 58 5.17 2.59 8.03
N ALA A 59 5.42 1.62 7.15
CA ALA A 59 5.06 0.22 7.39
C ALA A 59 5.79 -0.35 8.61
N GLU A 60 7.01 0.10 8.88
CA GLU A 60 7.81 -0.28 10.05
C GLU A 60 7.45 0.46 11.34
N GLY A 61 6.61 1.49 11.29
CA GLY A 61 6.28 2.31 12.46
C GLY A 61 7.34 3.35 12.85
N LYS A 62 8.29 3.63 11.96
CA LYS A 62 9.27 4.71 12.13
C LYS A 62 8.69 6.08 11.76
N GLU A 63 7.69 6.12 10.89
CA GLU A 63 6.96 7.33 10.54
C GLU A 63 5.68 7.47 11.40
N LEU A 64 5.82 8.21 12.50
CA LEU A 64 4.88 8.20 13.62
C LEU A 64 3.72 9.21 13.49
N SER A 65 3.80 10.18 12.58
CA SER A 65 2.77 11.23 12.45
C SER A 65 2.41 11.55 11.02
N ILE A 66 1.43 10.81 10.49
CA ILE A 66 0.63 11.28 9.36
C ILE A 66 -0.41 12.24 9.92
N THR A 67 -0.31 13.50 9.54
CA THR A 67 -1.33 14.52 9.86
C THR A 67 -2.14 14.75 8.60
N PRO A 68 -3.43 14.39 8.58
CA PRO A 68 -4.22 14.54 7.37
C PRO A 68 -4.31 16.01 6.98
N ARG A 69 -3.99 16.32 5.73
CA ARG A 69 -4.05 17.70 5.20
C ARG A 69 -5.49 18.23 5.21
N ASN A 70 -6.46 17.33 5.15
CA ASN A 70 -7.88 17.65 5.24
C ASN A 70 -8.47 17.19 6.59
N SER A 71 -9.03 18.14 7.35
CA SER A 71 -9.70 17.87 8.63
C SER A 71 -10.83 16.83 8.54
N PHE A 72 -11.52 16.74 7.40
CA PHE A 72 -12.58 15.73 7.17
C PHE A 72 -12.04 14.30 7.16
N LEU A 73 -10.74 14.10 6.91
CA LEU A 73 -10.10 12.78 6.89
C LEU A 73 -9.53 12.37 8.26
N GLN A 74 -9.63 13.22 9.29
CA GLN A 74 -9.03 12.92 10.60
C GLN A 74 -9.48 11.60 11.20
N SER A 75 -10.78 11.27 11.16
CA SER A 75 -11.29 10.00 11.70
C SER A 75 -10.86 8.79 10.88
N LEU A 76 -10.57 8.98 9.59
CA LEU A 76 -10.09 7.93 8.70
C LEU A 76 -8.59 7.67 8.90
N VAL A 77 -7.82 8.65 9.36
CA VAL A 77 -6.35 8.54 9.54
C VAL A 77 -5.93 8.38 11.00
N LYS A 78 -6.68 8.93 11.97
CA LYS A 78 -6.43 8.77 13.41
C LYS A 78 -7.51 7.90 14.10
N PRO A 79 -7.18 7.16 15.18
CA PRO A 79 -5.81 6.85 15.63
C PRO A 79 -5.04 6.04 14.56
N ALA A 80 -3.71 6.07 14.58
CA ALA A 80 -2.92 5.33 13.60
C ALA A 80 -3.17 3.82 13.72
N ILE A 81 -3.10 3.10 12.60
CA ILE A 81 -3.15 1.64 12.60
C ILE A 81 -1.95 1.02 13.33
N LYS A 82 -2.12 -0.22 13.79
CA LYS A 82 -1.05 -0.97 14.43
C LYS A 82 0.03 -1.32 13.41
N LYS A 83 1.29 -1.08 13.77
CA LYS A 83 2.50 -1.39 13.01
C LYS A 83 3.37 -2.41 13.79
N PRO A 84 4.26 -3.18 13.15
CA PRO A 84 4.58 -3.14 11.72
C PRO A 84 3.52 -3.80 10.84
N ILE A 85 3.45 -3.38 9.57
CA ILE A 85 2.68 -4.05 8.51
C ILE A 85 3.66 -4.86 7.68
N SER A 86 3.30 -6.10 7.35
CA SER A 86 4.11 -6.92 6.45
C SER A 86 4.13 -6.31 5.06
N TYR A 87 5.34 -6.07 4.54
CA TYR A 87 5.54 -5.50 3.22
C TYR A 87 6.61 -6.24 2.42
N CYS A 88 6.56 -6.10 1.11
CA CYS A 88 7.66 -6.43 0.22
C CYS A 88 7.85 -5.32 -0.82
N VAL A 89 9.05 -5.24 -1.39
CA VAL A 89 9.39 -4.24 -2.41
C VAL A 89 9.94 -4.97 -3.62
N PHE A 90 9.39 -4.67 -4.79
CA PHE A 90 9.80 -5.20 -6.08
C PHE A 90 10.11 -4.06 -7.05
N ASN A 91 11.02 -4.32 -7.98
CA ASN A 91 11.06 -3.59 -9.24
C ASN A 91 10.10 -4.26 -10.25
N ARG A 92 9.89 -3.60 -11.40
CA ARG A 92 9.06 -4.11 -12.49
C ARG A 92 9.38 -5.55 -12.90
N GLU A 93 10.65 -5.83 -13.20
CA GLU A 93 11.09 -7.16 -13.63
C GLU A 93 10.75 -8.25 -12.60
N GLN A 94 11.00 -7.97 -11.31
CA GLN A 94 10.67 -8.88 -10.22
C GLN A 94 9.16 -9.11 -10.07
N ALA A 95 8.35 -8.07 -10.31
CA ALA A 95 6.89 -8.16 -10.25
C ALA A 95 6.29 -8.96 -11.43
N GLU A 96 6.87 -8.83 -12.62
CA GLU A 96 6.40 -9.53 -13.83
C GLU A 96 6.83 -11.02 -13.87
N THR A 97 7.91 -11.38 -13.18
CA THR A 97 8.51 -12.73 -13.24
C THR A 97 8.21 -13.60 -12.03
N LYS A 98 7.87 -13.02 -10.87
CA LYS A 98 7.54 -13.78 -9.65
C LYS A 98 6.04 -13.96 -9.52
N THR A 99 5.60 -15.14 -9.05
CA THR A 99 4.26 -15.34 -8.50
C THR A 99 4.19 -14.65 -7.12
N THR A 100 4.04 -13.32 -7.13
CA THR A 100 4.17 -12.43 -5.97
C THR A 100 3.12 -12.66 -4.86
N ASP A 101 1.99 -13.28 -5.19
CA ASP A 101 0.83 -13.37 -4.32
C ASP A 101 0.87 -14.46 -3.24
N ILE A 102 1.52 -15.60 -3.53
CA ILE A 102 1.41 -16.79 -2.67
C ILE A 102 2.59 -16.92 -1.70
N GLU A 103 3.78 -16.45 -2.06
CA GLU A 103 5.00 -16.76 -1.30
C GLU A 103 5.35 -15.73 -0.21
N THR A 104 4.91 -14.48 -0.31
CA THR A 104 5.38 -13.41 0.59
C THR A 104 4.58 -13.28 1.88
N GLY A 105 3.28 -13.61 1.87
CA GLY A 105 2.37 -13.32 3.00
C GLY A 105 2.25 -11.83 3.35
N ALA A 106 2.75 -10.93 2.49
CA ALA A 106 2.72 -9.49 2.73
C ALA A 106 1.35 -8.89 2.44
N ASN A 107 0.94 -7.92 3.26
CA ASN A 107 -0.31 -7.19 3.09
C ASN A 107 -0.13 -5.92 2.24
N LEU A 108 1.10 -5.39 2.17
CA LEU A 108 1.50 -4.29 1.31
C LEU A 108 2.60 -4.74 0.34
N ILE A 109 2.34 -4.65 -0.96
CA ILE A 109 3.31 -4.96 -2.01
C ILE A 109 3.66 -3.65 -2.70
N ILE A 110 4.91 -3.21 -2.63
CA ILE A 110 5.37 -1.97 -3.25
C ILE A 110 6.11 -2.31 -4.54
N ILE A 111 5.69 -1.75 -5.67
CA ILE A 111 6.28 -1.99 -6.98
C ILE A 111 6.86 -0.68 -7.50
N LYS A 112 8.18 -0.63 -7.70
CA LYS A 112 8.85 0.42 -8.46
C LYS A 112 8.69 0.13 -9.94
N THR A 113 7.81 0.86 -10.61
CA THR A 113 7.46 0.64 -12.03
C THR A 113 8.61 0.93 -13.00
N GLY A 114 9.58 1.76 -12.59
CA GLY A 114 10.78 2.07 -13.36
C GLY A 114 10.62 3.20 -14.39
N GLY A 115 9.49 3.91 -14.38
CA GLY A 115 9.28 5.15 -15.13
C GLY A 115 7.92 5.77 -14.84
N ASN A 116 7.73 7.06 -15.13
CA ASN A 116 6.40 7.67 -15.07
C ASN A 116 5.59 7.29 -16.32
N LEU A 117 4.72 6.30 -16.18
CA LEU A 117 3.92 5.73 -17.27
C LEU A 117 2.51 6.34 -17.39
N GLY A 118 2.25 7.44 -16.67
CA GLY A 118 0.90 7.98 -16.49
C GLY A 118 -0.04 7.01 -15.75
N PHE A 119 -1.31 7.40 -15.59
CA PHE A 119 -2.26 6.62 -14.78
C PHE A 119 -2.56 5.23 -15.37
N ALA A 120 -2.76 5.15 -16.69
CA ALA A 120 -3.13 3.90 -17.35
C ALA A 120 -1.96 2.91 -17.44
N GLY A 121 -0.72 3.40 -17.54
CA GLY A 121 0.46 2.54 -17.60
C GLY A 121 1.08 2.24 -16.23
N GLY A 122 0.75 3.03 -15.21
CA GLY A 122 1.27 2.85 -13.85
C GLY A 122 0.45 1.90 -12.97
N ASN A 123 -0.84 1.70 -13.26
CA ASN A 123 -1.70 0.73 -12.55
C ASN A 123 -1.66 -0.66 -13.17
#